data_AF-A0A0C9Z2E8-F1
#
_entry.id   AF-A0A0C9Z2E8-F1
#
_cell.length_a   1.000
_cell.length_b   1.000
_cell.length_c   1.000
_cell.angle_alpha   90.00
_cell.angle_beta   90.00
_cell.angle_gamma   90.00
#
_symmetry.space_group_name_H-M   'P 1'
#
loop_
_entity.id
_entity.type
_entity.pdbx_description
1 polymer ?
#
loop_
_entity_poly.entity_id
_entity_poly.type
_entity_poly.pdbx_seq_one_letter_code
_entity_poly.pdbx_strand_id
1 'polypeptide(L)' 'MPMARERGQLSIKEEFGSYIATTSQVDADVLAFWELEHARFPMIYCITMDYLLVQPSSVPCECIFLLSAETDTKK' A
#
# COMPACT_ATOMS: atom_id res chain seq x y z
N MET A 1 11.21 21.26 28.40
CA MET A 1 10.24 20.25 27.94
C MET A 1 10.23 20.28 26.42
N PRO A 2 10.74 19.26 25.71
CA PRO A 2 10.72 19.24 24.25
C PRO A 2 9.34 18.84 23.76
N MET A 3 8.88 19.54 22.72
CA MET A 3 7.52 19.47 22.19
C MET A 3 7.27 18.19 21.41
N ALA A 4 6.00 17.77 21.36
CA ALA A 4 5.46 16.55 20.77
C ALA A 4 5.88 16.20 19.32
N ARG A 5 6.61 17.09 18.63
CA ARG A 5 7.12 16.90 17.27
C ARG A 5 8.32 15.94 17.18
N GLU A 6 9.12 15.84 18.25
CA GLU A 6 10.31 14.95 18.27
C GLU A 6 9.96 13.47 18.49
N ARG A 7 8.81 13.16 19.12
CA ARG A 7 8.35 11.78 19.32
C ARG A 7 8.00 11.08 18.01
N GLY A 8 7.51 11.80 17.00
CA GLY A 8 7.18 11.22 15.69
C GLY A 8 8.41 10.86 14.86
N GLN A 9 9.49 11.65 14.91
CA GLN A 9 10.71 11.38 14.12
C GLN A 9 11.57 10.25 14.68
N LEU A 10 11.59 10.03 16.00
CA LEU A 10 12.24 8.85 16.60
C LEU A 10 11.45 7.59 16.23
N SER A 11 10.12 7.63 16.36
CA SER A 11 9.22 6.51 16.06
C SER A 11 9.33 5.98 14.63
N ILE A 12 9.43 6.86 13.61
CA ILE A 12 9.47 6.42 12.20
C ILE A 12 10.78 5.69 11.88
N LYS A 13 11.91 6.15 12.43
CA LYS A 13 13.20 5.50 12.20
C LYS A 13 13.25 4.12 12.85
N GLU A 14 12.64 3.97 14.03
CA GLU A 14 12.51 2.70 14.74
C GLU A 14 11.55 1.74 14.01
N GLU A 15 10.42 2.26 13.54
CA GLU A 15 9.45 1.54 12.71
C GLU A 15 10.11 1.03 11.42
N PHE A 16 10.85 1.90 10.73
CA PHE A 16 11.59 1.56 9.51
C PHE A 16 12.70 0.55 9.77
N GLY A 17 13.48 0.72 10.84
CA GLY A 17 14.51 -0.24 11.22
C GLY A 17 13.92 -1.63 11.51
N SER A 18 12.77 -1.67 12.17
CA SER A 18 12.03 -2.91 12.47
C SER A 18 11.43 -3.55 11.21
N TYR A 19 10.96 -2.74 10.27
CA TYR A 19 10.47 -3.21 8.97
C TYR A 19 11.58 -3.86 8.13
N ILE A 20 12.75 -3.22 8.00
CA ILE A 20 13.90 -3.78 7.25
C ILE A 20 14.42 -5.09 7.87
N ALA A 21 14.32 -5.23 9.19
CA ALA A 21 14.69 -6.47 9.87
C ALA A 21 13.61 -7.57 9.77
N THR A 22 12.39 -7.24 9.32
CA THR A 22 11.29 -8.18 9.17
C THR A 22 11.42 -8.91 7.83
N THR A 23 11.41 -10.23 7.86
CA THR A 23 11.39 -11.08 6.66
C THR A 23 9.97 -11.55 6.38
N SER A 24 9.48 -11.32 5.15
CA SER A 24 8.22 -11.88 4.66
C SER A 24 8.48 -13.08 3.73
N GLN A 25 7.44 -13.87 3.49
CA GLN A 25 7.48 -14.94 2.49
C GLN A 25 7.37 -14.33 1.08
N VAL A 26 8.09 -14.91 0.10
CA VAL A 26 8.18 -14.39 -1.28
C VAL A 26 6.82 -14.36 -1.99
N ASP A 27 5.94 -15.32 -1.70
CA ASP A 27 4.61 -15.45 -2.33
C ASP A 27 3.47 -14.98 -1.41
N ALA A 28 3.77 -14.21 -0.36
CA ALA A 28 2.74 -13.68 0.51
C ALA A 28 1.90 -12.63 -0.21
N ASP A 29 0.58 -12.66 0.01
CA ASP A 29 -0.31 -11.56 -0.36
C ASP A 29 0.14 -10.30 0.38
N VAL A 30 0.60 -9.32 -0.39
CA VAL A 30 1.14 -8.06 0.10
C VAL A 30 0.08 -7.28 0.87
N LEU A 31 -1.19 -7.31 0.43
CA LEU A 31 -2.28 -6.63 1.14
C LEU A 31 -2.59 -7.32 2.46
N ALA A 32 -2.64 -8.67 2.48
CA ALA A 32 -2.87 -9.43 3.69
C ALA A 32 -1.75 -9.23 4.73
N PHE A 33 -0.50 -9.11 4.28
CA PHE A 33 0.63 -8.76 5.13
C PHE A 33 0.43 -7.39 5.81
N TRP A 34 0.08 -6.37 5.04
CA TRP A 34 -0.10 -5.03 5.57
C TRP A 34 -1.30 -4.90 6.49
N GLU A 35 -2.40 -5.60 6.23
CA GLU A 35 -3.56 -5.63 7.13
C GLU A 35 -3.21 -6.23 8.50
N LEU A 36 -2.39 -7.29 8.52
CA LEU A 36 -1.91 -7.91 9.76
C LEU A 36 -0.94 -6.99 10.53
N GLU A 37 -0.09 -6.27 9.79
CA GLU A 37 1.01 -5.50 10.34
C GLU A 37 0.71 -4.01 10.55
N HIS A 38 -0.50 -3.55 10.23
CA HIS A 38 -0.89 -2.13 10.33
C HIS A 38 -0.69 -1.55 11.74
N ALA A 39 -0.91 -2.37 12.78
CA ALA A 39 -0.74 -1.95 14.17
C ALA A 39 0.74 -1.84 14.57
N ARG A 40 1.62 -2.61 13.93
CA ARG A 40 3.07 -2.62 14.18
C ARG A 40 3.79 -1.55 13.38
N PHE A 41 3.32 -1.27 12.18
CA PHE A 41 3.90 -0.28 11.27
C PHE A 41 2.85 0.74 10.77
N PRO A 42 2.28 1.57 11.65
CA PRO A 42 1.16 2.44 11.29
C PRO A 42 1.52 3.51 10.25
N MET A 43 2.74 4.06 10.27
CA MET A 43 3.12 5.10 9.32
C MET A 43 3.53 4.50 7.98
N ILE A 44 4.29 3.41 8.00
CA ILE A 44 4.68 2.70 6.77
C ILE A 44 3.45 2.08 6.11
N TYR A 45 2.49 1.56 6.88
CA TYR A 45 1.21 1.07 6.37
C TYR A 45 0.47 2.15 5.57
N CYS A 46 0.27 3.35 6.15
CA CYS A 46 -0.41 4.45 5.46
C CYS A 46 0.28 4.81 4.14
N ILE A 47 1.61 4.97 4.16
CA ILE A 47 2.39 5.26 2.95
C ILE A 47 2.22 4.14 1.93
N THR A 48 2.33 2.89 2.38
CA THR A 48 2.31 1.73 1.48
C THR A 48 0.92 1.53 0.86
N MET A 49 -0.16 1.82 1.59
CA MET A 49 -1.52 1.79 1.03
C MET A 49 -1.71 2.86 -0.06
N ASP A 50 -1.16 4.05 0.12
CA ASP A 50 -1.21 5.10 -0.91
C ASP A 50 -0.46 4.68 -2.20
N TYR A 51 0.66 3.96 -2.08
CA TYR A 51 1.46 3.52 -3.22
C TYR A 51 0.96 2.22 -3.87
N LEU A 52 0.54 1.21 -3.09
CA LEU A 52 0.10 -0.08 -3.63
C LEU A 52 -1.21 0.02 -4.39
N LEU A 53 -2.09 0.94 -3.96
CA LEU A 53 -3.38 1.16 -4.61
C LEU A 53 -3.26 2.06 -5.84
N VAL A 54 -2.07 2.63 -6.10
CA VAL A 54 -1.83 3.35 -7.34
C VAL A 54 -1.78 2.36 -8.49
N GLN A 55 -2.69 2.52 -9.45
CA GLN A 55 -2.77 1.61 -10.57
C GLN A 55 -1.52 1.75 -11.45
N PRO A 56 -0.79 0.66 -11.71
CA PRO A 56 0.41 0.71 -12.53
C PRO A 56 0.09 0.95 -14.02
N SER A 57 -1.17 0.77 -14.42
CA SER A 57 -1.66 0.98 -15.78
C SER A 57 -2.57 2.21 -15.84
N SER A 58 -2.48 2.97 -16.94
CA SER A 58 -3.42 4.06 -17.25
C SER A 58 -4.81 3.56 -17.63
N VAL A 59 -4.97 2.25 -17.85
CA VAL A 59 -6.25 1.65 -18.22
C VAL A 59 -6.52 0.43 -17.32
N PRO A 60 -6.80 0.68 -16.04
CA PRO A 60 -7.03 -0.39 -15.06
C PRO A 60 -8.29 -1.22 -15.34
N CYS A 61 -9.21 -0.65 -16.12
CA CYS A 61 -10.51 -1.22 -16.44
C CYS A 61 -10.56 -1.73 -17.88
N GLU A 62 -9.43 -2.00 -18.56
CA GLU A 62 -9.41 -2.50 -19.95
C GLU A 62 -10.37 -3.66 -20.15
N CYS A 63 -10.37 -4.65 -19.25
CA CYS A 63 -11.28 -5.78 -19.32
C CYS A 63 -12.75 -5.32 -19.29
N ILE A 64 -13.11 -4.37 -18.41
CA ILE A 64 -14.48 -3.85 -18.30
C ILE A 64 -14.86 -3.06 -19.57
N PHE A 65 -13.96 -2.23 -20.10
CA PHE A 65 -14.18 -1.51 -21.35
C PHE A 65 -14.33 -2.45 -22.55
N LEU A 66 -13.48 -3.48 -22.65
CA LEU A 66 -13.56 -4.50 -23.69
C LEU A 66 -14.86 -5.31 -23.61
N LEU A 67 -15.32 -5.65 -22.40
CA LEU A 67 -16.62 -6.29 -22.16
C LEU A 67 -17.79 -5.38 -22.57
N SER A 68 -17.68 -4.06 -22.37
CA SER A 68 -18.72 -3.12 -22.79
C SER A 68 -18.76 -2.87 -24.30
N ALA A 69 -17.65 -3.08 -25.01
CA ALA A 69 -17.54 -2.83 -26.45
C ALA A 69 -18.50 -3.69 -27.29
N GLU A 70 -18.91 -4.87 -26.79
CA GLU A 70 -19.92 -5.74 -27.41
C GLU A 70 -21.32 -5.10 -27.44
N THR A 71 -21.61 -4.19 -26.51
CA THR A 71 -22.90 -3.46 -26.43
C THR A 71 -22.81 -2.01 -26.92
N ASP A 72 -21.61 -1.44 -27.03
CA ASP A 72 -21.39 -0.03 -27.36
C ASP A 72 -21.04 0.22 -28.84
N THR A 73 -21.04 -0.82 -29.69
CA THR A 73 -20.94 -0.61 -31.14
C THR A 73 -22.26 -0.11 -31.70
N LYS A 74 -22.38 1.20 -31.85
CA LYS A 74 -23.44 1.83 -32.64
C LYS A 74 -23.26 1.40 -34.11
N LYS A 75 -24.23 0.66 -34.64
CA LYS A 75 -24.32 0.29 -36.07
C LYS A 75 -24.61 1.51 -36.93
#